data_AF-G3ASH8-F1
#
_entry.id   AF-G3ASH8-F1
#
_cell.length_a   1.000
_cell.length_b   1.000
_cell.length_c   1.000
_cell.angle_alpha   90.00
_cell.angle_beta   90.00
_cell.angle_gamma   90.00
#
_symmetry.space_group_name_H-M   'P 1'
#
loop_
_entity.id
_entity.type
_entity.pdbx_description
1 polymer ?
#
loop_
_entity_poly.entity_id
_entity_poly.type
_entity_poly.pdbx_seq_one_letter_code
_entity_poly.pdbx_strand_id
1 'polypeptide(L)' 'MSSVLSTGLKGLVAGLVIPPVVTKFVIIPYLFRNNFKEIHYIQHELDHVGWLVRGLEENKGYHEDDLYRPASYYGPYQQ' A
#
# COMPACT_ATOMS: atom_id res chain seq x y z
N MET A 1 -47.91 -5.91 -17.84
CA MET A 1 -46.87 -6.95 -17.60
C MET A 1 -45.51 -6.60 -18.22
N SER A 2 -45.43 -6.05 -19.44
CA SER A 2 -44.15 -5.69 -20.11
C SER A 2 -43.25 -4.70 -19.33
N SER A 3 -43.84 -3.66 -18.73
CA SER A 3 -43.09 -2.64 -17.97
C SER A 3 -42.32 -3.21 -16.75
N VAL A 4 -42.94 -4.13 -16.00
CA VAL A 4 -42.34 -4.74 -14.80
C VAL A 4 -41.13 -5.60 -15.15
N LEU A 5 -41.20 -6.33 -16.28
CA LEU A 5 -40.09 -7.14 -16.78
C LEU A 5 -38.92 -6.27 -17.26
N SER A 6 -39.20 -5.15 -17.95
CA SER A 6 -38.20 -4.16 -18.35
C SER A 6 -37.49 -3.54 -17.14
N THR A 7 -38.24 -3.17 -16.09
CA THR A 7 -37.67 -2.59 -14.86
C THR A 7 -36.83 -3.62 -14.10
N GLY A 8 -37.28 -4.88 -14.03
CA GLY A 8 -36.50 -5.97 -13.44
C GLY A 8 -35.20 -6.26 -14.17
N LEU A 9 -35.21 -6.23 -15.52
CA LEU A 9 -34.01 -6.43 -16.34
C LEU A 9 -32.98 -5.30 -16.14
N LYS A 10 -33.44 -4.05 -16.05
CA LYS A 10 -32.57 -2.91 -15.72
C LYS A 10 -31.96 -3.03 -14.33
N GLY A 11 -32.73 -3.51 -13.35
CA GLY A 11 -32.25 -3.81 -12.01
C GLY A 11 -31.17 -4.90 -12.00
N LEU A 12 -31.35 -5.97 -12.78
CA LEU A 12 -30.35 -7.04 -12.91
C LEU A 12 -29.06 -6.55 -13.59
N VAL A 13 -29.16 -5.78 -14.67
CA VAL A 13 -27.99 -5.21 -15.35
C VAL A 13 -27.26 -4.23 -14.44
N ALA A 14 -27.99 -3.37 -13.72
CA ALA A 14 -27.40 -2.47 -12.73
C ALA A 14 -26.71 -3.27 -11.60
N GLY A 15 -27.35 -4.33 -11.10
CA GLY A 15 -26.78 -5.23 -10.09
C GLY A 15 -25.58 -6.03 -10.58
N LEU A 16 -25.43 -6.27 -11.88
CA LEU A 16 -24.25 -6.93 -12.46
C LEU A 16 -23.08 -5.95 -12.66
N VAL A 17 -23.38 -4.71 -13.07
CA VAL A 17 -22.36 -3.74 -13.49
C VAL A 17 -21.87 -2.87 -12.35
N ILE A 18 -22.74 -2.47 -11.42
CA ILE A 18 -22.37 -1.57 -10.33
C ILE A 18 -21.35 -2.23 -9.36
N PRO A 19 -21.53 -3.49 -8.90
CA PRO A 19 -20.59 -4.10 -7.97
C PRO A 19 -19.14 -4.20 -8.48
N PRO A 20 -18.83 -4.70 -9.69
CA PRO A 20 -17.44 -4.78 -10.16
C PRO A 20 -16.81 -3.39 -10.34
N VAL A 21 -17.60 -2.38 -10.73
CA VAL A 21 -17.13 -0.98 -10.84
C VAL A 21 -16.79 -0.43 -9.46
N VAL A 22 -17.69 -0.56 -8.48
CA VAL A 22 -17.46 -0.10 -7.11
C VAL A 22 -16.27 -0.82 -6.48
N THR A 23 -16.16 -2.14 -6.67
CA THR A 23 -15.02 -2.91 -6.18
C THR A 23 -13.71 -2.40 -6.76
N LYS A 24 -13.64 -2.16 -8.07
CA LYS A 24 -12.42 -1.72 -8.75
C LYS A 24 -11.99 -0.32 -8.37
N PHE A 25 -12.93 0.62 -8.27
CA PHE A 25 -12.61 2.05 -8.10
C PHE A 25 -12.70 2.55 -6.67
N VAL A 26 -13.34 1.82 -5.76
CA VAL A 26 -13.52 2.25 -4.37
C VAL A 26 -12.88 1.26 -3.40
N ILE A 27 -13.27 -0.01 -3.44
CA ILE A 27 -12.85 -1.00 -2.41
C ILE A 27 -11.37 -1.32 -2.53
N ILE A 28 -10.90 -1.68 -3.72
CA ILE A 28 -9.48 -1.98 -3.99
C ILE A 28 -8.59 -0.82 -3.56
N PRO A 29 -8.72 0.42 -4.08
CA PRO A 29 -7.82 1.51 -3.69
C PRO A 29 -7.92 1.86 -2.21
N TYR A 30 -9.09 1.75 -1.58
CA TYR A 30 -9.23 1.98 -0.15
C TYR A 30 -8.43 0.96 0.69
N LEU A 31 -8.54 -0.33 0.37
CA LEU A 31 -7.82 -1.39 1.08
C LEU A 31 -6.30 -1.29 0.86
N PHE A 32 -5.87 -1.09 -0.38
CA PHE A 32 -4.44 -0.98 -0.67
C PHE A 32 -3.85 0.29 -0.05
N ARG A 33 -4.56 1.43 -0.07
CA ARG A 33 -4.06 2.68 0.53
C ARG A 33 -3.79 2.57 2.03
N ASN A 34 -4.65 1.86 2.77
CA ASN A 34 -4.45 1.70 4.21
C ASN A 34 -3.27 0.76 4.51
N ASN A 35 -3.18 -0.39 3.84
CA ASN A 35 -2.09 -1.35 4.07
C ASN A 35 -0.71 -0.79 3.67
N PHE A 36 -0.62 -0.06 2.54
CA PHE A 36 0.64 0.56 2.15
C PHE A 36 1.05 1.72 3.07
N LYS A 37 0.09 2.41 3.67
CA LYS A 37 0.37 3.50 4.61
C LYS A 37 1.05 2.98 5.88
N GLU A 38 0.60 1.84 6.40
CA GLU A 38 1.21 1.21 7.59
C GLU A 38 2.62 0.68 7.28
N ILE A 39 2.80 -0.01 6.14
CA ILE A 39 4.12 -0.49 5.73
C ILE A 39 5.09 0.68 5.55
N HIS A 40 4.64 1.76 4.92
CA HIS A 40 5.47 2.94 4.71
C HIS A 40 5.83 3.64 6.03
N TYR A 41 4.91 3.67 6.99
CA TYR A 41 5.17 4.21 8.32
C TYR A 41 6.24 3.39 9.06
N ILE A 42 6.13 2.05 9.04
CA ILE A 42 7.11 1.14 9.66
C ILE A 42 8.49 1.28 8.98
N GLN A 43 8.54 1.38 7.65
CA GLN A 43 9.79 1.65 6.94
C GLN A 43 10.44 2.96 7.37
N HIS A 44 9.64 4.01 7.53
CA HIS A 44 10.14 5.32 7.96
C HIS A 44 10.70 5.30 9.39
N GLU A 45 10.02 4.61 10.32
CA GLU A 45 10.54 4.44 11.68
C GLU A 45 11.83 3.62 11.71
N LEU A 46 11.90 2.53 10.93
CA LEU A 46 13.11 1.71 10.83
C LEU A 46 14.29 2.47 10.25
N ASP A 47 14.07 3.27 9.20
CA ASP A 47 15.09 4.15 8.62
C ASP A 47 15.57 5.20 9.63
N HIS A 48 14.67 5.76 10.43
CA HIS A 48 15.04 6.72 11.47
C HIS A 48 15.88 6.10 12.59
N VAL A 49 15.49 4.92 13.09
CA VAL A 49 16.26 4.19 14.12
C VAL A 49 17.62 3.77 13.57
N GLY A 50 17.67 3.29 12.32
CA GLY A 50 18.91 2.92 11.65
C GLY A 50 19.90 4.07 11.54
N TRP A 51 19.43 5.26 11.17
CA TRP A 51 20.24 6.47 11.14
C TRP A 51 20.81 6.84 12.52
N LEU A 52 20.02 6.67 13.57
CA LEU A 52 20.41 6.97 14.94
C LEU A 52 21.48 5.99 15.46
N VAL A 53 21.32 4.70 15.16
CA VAL A 53 22.32 3.66 15.48
C VAL A 53 23.62 3.94 14.74
N ARG A 54 23.55 4.32 13.45
CA ARG A 54 24.73 4.70 12.67
C ARG A 54 25.53 5.81 13.34
N GLY A 55 24.87 6.89 13.78
CA GLY A 55 25.56 7.98 14.49
C GLY A 55 26.21 7.55 15.81
N LEU A 56 25.63 6.58 16.53
CA LEU A 56 26.22 6.03 17.75
C LEU A 56 27.42 5.12 17.48
N GLU A 57 27.41 4.40 16.36
CA GLU A 57 28.49 3.49 15.95
C GLU A 57 29.66 4.24 15.28
N GLU A 58 29.36 5.30 14.51
CA GLU A 58 30.36 6.26 14.01
C GLU A 58 31.12 6.93 15.17
N ASN A 59 30.40 7.35 16.23
CA ASN A 59 31.01 7.89 17.44
C ASN A 59 31.90 6.87 18.19
N LYS A 60 31.72 5.57 17.94
CA LYS A 60 32.56 4.48 18.49
C LYS A 60 33.71 4.08 17.55
N GLY A 61 33.82 4.70 16.37
CA GLY A 61 34.91 4.49 15.40
C GLY A 61 34.65 3.40 14.35
N TYR A 62 33.42 2.87 14.24
CA TYR A 62 33.08 1.91 13.18
C TYR A 62 32.90 2.61 11.83
N HIS A 63 33.43 2.02 10.75
CA HIS A 63 33.44 2.60 9.40
C HIS A 63 32.17 2.22 8.61
N GLU A 64 31.75 3.15 7.76
CA GLU A 64 30.41 3.32 7.16
C GLU A 64 29.87 2.14 6.32
N ASP A 65 30.73 1.20 5.91
CA ASP A 65 30.41 0.22 4.86
C ASP A 65 29.57 -0.98 5.33
N ASP A 66 29.53 -1.26 6.64
CA ASP A 66 28.77 -2.38 7.24
C ASP A 66 27.58 -1.93 8.13
N LEU A 67 27.39 -0.62 8.31
CA LEU A 67 26.61 -0.10 9.46
C LEU A 67 25.10 -0.06 9.25
N TYR A 68 24.61 0.23 8.04
CA TYR A 68 23.17 0.30 7.79
C TYR A 68 22.83 0.33 6.30
N ARG A 69 21.80 -0.42 5.88
CA ARG A 69 21.17 -0.24 4.57
C ARG A 69 19.70 0.11 4.79
N PRO A 70 19.20 1.20 4.17
CA PRO A 70 17.82 1.63 4.36
C PRO A 70 16.86 0.55 3.87
N ALA A 71 15.72 0.41 4.54
CA ALA A 71 14.71 -0.61 4.22
C ALA A 71 14.15 -0.45 2.79
N SER A 72 14.25 0.77 2.24
CA SER A 72 13.92 1.09 0.85
C SER A 72 14.80 0.37 -0.19
N TYR A 73 16.00 -0.11 0.18
CA TYR A 73 16.90 -0.85 -0.71
C TYR A 73 16.34 -2.22 -1.11
N TYR A 74 15.49 -2.84 -0.27
CA TYR A 74 14.90 -4.17 -0.51
C TYR A 74 13.43 -4.10 -0.97
N GLY A 75 12.92 -2.92 -1.29
CA GLY A 75 11.58 -2.75 -1.86
C GLY A 75 11.48 -3.33 -3.28
N PRO A 76 10.26 -3.61 -3.80
CA PRO A 76 10.04 -4.27 -5.09
C PRO A 76 10.43 -3.45 -6.34
N TYR A 77 11.29 -2.43 -6.20
CA TYR A 77 11.79 -1.62 -7.30
C TYR A 77 13.27 -1.88 -7.52
N GLN A 78 13.56 -3.02 -8.15
CA GLN A 78 14.78 -3.23 -8.92
C GLN A 78 14.39 -3.82 -10.29
N GLN A 79 14.10 -2.92 -11.24
CA GLN A 79 14.37 -3.09 -12.67
C GLN A 79 15.22 -1.91 -13.11
#